data_AF-A0AAC9I7X1-F1
#
_entry.id   AF-A0AAC9I7X1-F1
#
_cell.length_a   1.000
_cell.length_b   1.000
_cell.length_c   1.000
_cell.angle_alpha   90.00
_cell.angle_beta   90.00
_cell.angle_gamma   90.00
#
_symmetry.space_group_name_H-M   'P 1'
#
loop_
_entity.id
_entity.type
_entity.pdbx_description
1 polymer ?
#
loop_
_entity_poly.entity_id
_entity_poly.type
_entity_poly.pdbx_seq_one_letter_code
_entity_poly.pdbx_strand_id
1 'polypeptide(L)'
;MGDDTALTLDVSVGHASFSASGVSADVLKAFGDFQSLLASGIEAQQPEDIEDRPRPDEPGSGGNKAANEEVEGVVPLTEKVPLRIFLDSKKLPRGNTVLALGIALWAKRYVGVNEIDAESAKVYWRDSGRRIPANISRDLGAAATEGWLERLPTKGQFSATSYGERHFDGIEAAGE
;
A
#
# COMPACT_ATOMS: atom_id res chain seq x y z
N MET A 1 34.58 -3.79 -21.32
CA MET A 1 34.53 -2.33 -21.12
C MET A 1 33.08 -1.93 -21.11
N GLY A 2 32.46 -1.91 -19.93
CA GLY A 2 31.19 -1.24 -19.69
C GLY A 2 31.53 -0.13 -18.72
N ASP A 3 31.51 1.11 -19.20
CA ASP A 3 31.76 2.29 -18.39
C ASP A 3 30.54 2.45 -17.48
N ASP A 4 30.63 1.94 -16.25
CA ASP A 4 29.60 2.10 -15.23
C ASP A 4 29.72 3.52 -14.68
N THR A 5 29.24 4.48 -15.48
CA THR A 5 29.43 5.89 -15.19
C THR A 5 28.51 6.24 -14.03
N ALA A 6 29.12 6.52 -12.87
CA ALA A 6 28.40 7.02 -11.71
C ALA A 6 27.82 8.40 -12.07
N LEU A 7 26.50 8.52 -11.98
CA LEU A 7 25.76 9.74 -12.26
C LEU A 7 25.31 10.34 -10.94
N THR A 8 25.48 11.64 -10.78
CA THR A 8 24.88 12.40 -9.69
C THR A 8 23.93 13.42 -10.30
N LEU A 9 22.69 13.39 -9.84
CA LEU A 9 21.61 14.26 -10.33
C LEU A 9 20.98 14.98 -9.15
N ASP A 10 20.98 16.31 -9.21
CA ASP A 10 20.31 17.17 -8.25
C ASP A 10 19.38 18.11 -9.02
N VAL A 11 18.08 18.02 -8.74
CA VAL A 11 17.04 18.74 -9.48
C VAL A 11 16.00 19.27 -8.49
N SER A 12 15.70 20.56 -8.60
CA SER A 12 14.66 21.21 -7.81
C SER A 12 13.58 21.77 -8.73
N VAL A 13 12.32 21.45 -8.44
CA VAL A 13 11.14 21.92 -9.19
C VAL A 13 10.08 22.40 -8.19
N GLY A 14 9.85 23.71 -8.15
CA GLY A 14 8.90 24.31 -7.19
C GLY A 14 9.35 24.09 -5.74
N HIS A 15 8.50 23.41 -4.95
CA HIS A 15 8.80 23.05 -3.55
C HIS A 15 9.43 21.65 -3.39
N ALA A 16 9.60 20.89 -4.47
CA ALA A 16 10.18 19.55 -4.42
C ALA A 16 11.63 19.56 -4.90
N SER A 17 12.46 18.78 -4.22
CA SER A 17 13.86 18.54 -4.60
C SER A 17 14.13 17.05 -4.68
N PHE A 18 14.94 16.67 -5.66
CA PHE A 18 15.42 15.32 -5.90
C PHE A 18 16.94 15.35 -5.96
N SER A 19 17.58 14.49 -5.19
CA SER A 19 19.03 14.32 -5.20
C SER A 19 19.36 12.83 -5.15
N ALA A 20 20.09 12.33 -6.14
CA ALA A 20 20.51 10.94 -6.20
C ALA A 20 21.90 10.82 -6.84
N SER A 21 22.72 9.91 -6.32
CA SER A 21 24.04 9.59 -6.85
C SER A 21 24.24 8.08 -6.92
N GLY A 22 24.65 7.54 -8.05
CA GLY A 22 24.86 6.10 -8.20
C GLY A 22 24.98 5.66 -9.65
N VAL A 23 24.68 4.39 -9.91
CA VAL A 23 24.68 3.84 -11.27
C VAL A 23 23.68 4.60 -12.12
N SER A 24 24.10 5.02 -13.32
CA SER A 24 23.29 5.86 -14.23
C SER A 24 21.86 5.34 -14.43
N ALA A 25 21.69 4.03 -14.59
CA ALA A 25 20.37 3.41 -14.78
C ALA A 25 19.44 3.59 -13.58
N ASP A 26 19.98 3.46 -12.36
CA ASP A 26 19.20 3.58 -11.12
C ASP A 26 18.84 5.04 -10.83
N VAL A 27 19.77 5.97 -11.10
CA VAL A 27 19.54 7.42 -10.92
C VAL A 27 18.46 7.92 -11.88
N LEU A 28 18.49 7.48 -13.14
CA LEU A 28 17.47 7.85 -14.12
C LEU A 28 16.11 7.23 -13.80
N LYS A 29 16.09 5.99 -13.31
CA LYS A 29 14.85 5.35 -12.84
C LYS A 29 14.23 6.12 -11.68
N ALA A 30 15.03 6.42 -10.64
CA ALA A 30 14.59 7.18 -9.49
C ALA A 30 14.11 8.60 -9.86
N PHE A 31 14.74 9.22 -10.86
CA PHE A 31 14.28 10.52 -11.38
C PHE A 31 12.94 10.43 -12.12
N GLY A 32 12.70 9.35 -12.87
CA GLY A 32 11.40 9.10 -13.52
C GLY A 32 10.26 8.88 -12.52
N ASP A 33 10.53 8.18 -11.42
CA ASP A 33 9.60 8.04 -10.29
C ASP A 33 9.31 9.40 -9.64
N PHE A 34 10.33 10.23 -9.42
CA PHE A 34 10.19 11.60 -8.91
C PHE A 34 9.32 12.49 -9.82
N GLN A 35 9.53 12.45 -11.14
CA GLN A 35 8.69 13.18 -12.09
C GLN A 35 7.23 12.70 -12.08
N SER A 36 7.01 11.40 -11.94
CA SER A 36 5.67 10.81 -11.86
C SER A 36 4.93 11.24 -10.58
N LEU A 37 5.66 11.38 -9.46
CA LEU A 37 5.14 11.92 -8.21
C LEU A 37 4.75 13.39 -8.32
N LEU A 38 5.59 14.20 -8.97
CA LEU A 38 5.29 15.61 -9.24
C LEU A 38 4.07 15.78 -10.16
N ALA A 39 3.97 14.98 -11.22
CA ALA A 39 2.85 15.02 -12.16
C ALA A 39 1.53 14.52 -11.52
N SER A 40 1.61 13.67 -10.49
CA SER A 40 0.44 13.17 -9.75
C SER A 40 -0.14 14.20 -8.77
N GLY A 41 0.47 15.39 -8.64
CA GLY A 41 -0.14 16.52 -7.96
C GLY A 41 -0.48 16.26 -6.49
N ILE A 42 0.39 15.56 -5.75
CA ILE A 42 0.28 15.54 -4.29
C ILE A 42 0.67 16.94 -3.81
N GLU A 43 -0.34 17.79 -3.59
CA GLU A 43 -0.19 19.04 -2.86
C GLU A 43 0.59 18.75 -1.58
N ALA A 44 1.84 19.23 -1.54
CA ALA A 44 2.63 19.25 -0.34
C ALA A 44 1.85 20.04 0.71
N GLN A 45 1.23 19.33 1.65
CA GLN A 45 0.63 19.96 2.82
C GLN A 45 1.74 20.74 3.51
N GLN A 46 1.59 22.07 3.52
CA GLN A 46 2.42 22.98 4.27
C GLN A 46 2.42 22.53 5.74
N PRO A 47 3.57 22.56 6.45
CA PRO A 47 3.55 22.53 7.89
C PRO A 47 2.89 23.83 8.37
N GLU A 48 1.66 23.75 8.87
CA GLU A 48 1.03 24.91 9.49
C GLU A 48 1.83 25.31 10.74
N ASP A 49 2.14 26.61 10.74
CA ASP A 49 2.81 27.38 11.78
C ASP A 49 2.09 27.18 13.12
N ILE A 50 2.79 26.66 14.13
CA ILE A 50 2.26 26.53 15.50
C ILE A 50 2.37 27.92 16.15
N GLU A 51 1.39 28.78 15.88
CA GLU A 51 1.22 30.02 16.65
C GLU A 51 0.67 29.69 18.05
N ASP A 52 1.60 29.76 19.01
CA ASP A 52 1.47 30.23 20.39
C ASP A 52 0.13 30.93 20.73
N ARG A 53 -0.65 30.37 21.69
CA ARG A 53 -1.35 31.09 22.80
C ARG A 53 -2.21 30.16 23.71
N PRO A 54 -2.58 30.61 24.94
CA PRO A 54 -2.44 29.82 26.17
C PRO A 54 -3.73 29.20 26.74
N ARG A 55 -3.56 28.29 27.72
CA ARG A 55 -4.63 27.76 28.61
C ARG A 55 -5.39 28.88 29.34
N PRO A 56 -6.66 28.65 29.69
CA PRO A 56 -6.95 28.39 31.12
C PRO A 56 -8.10 27.38 31.42
N ASP A 57 -7.93 26.75 32.59
CA ASP A 57 -8.87 26.21 33.60
C ASP A 57 -10.14 25.39 33.27
N GLU A 58 -10.18 24.19 33.88
CA GLU A 58 -11.30 23.24 34.14
C GLU A 58 -12.36 23.80 35.14
N PRO A 59 -13.46 23.09 35.54
CA PRO A 59 -14.01 21.78 35.09
C PRO A 59 -15.55 21.79 34.82
N GLY A 60 -16.09 20.76 34.14
CA GLY A 60 -17.56 20.67 33.93
C GLY A 60 -18.08 19.37 33.31
N SER A 61 -18.28 18.37 34.17
CA SER A 61 -19.26 17.25 34.14
C SER A 61 -20.19 17.08 32.92
N GLY A 62 -20.16 15.89 32.28
CA GLY A 62 -21.25 15.41 31.42
C GLY A 62 -20.78 14.48 30.29
N GLY A 63 -20.95 13.17 30.48
CA GLY A 63 -20.32 12.14 29.65
C GLY A 63 -20.81 11.99 28.21
N ASN A 64 -19.96 11.39 27.37
CA ASN A 64 -20.19 10.12 26.69
C ASN A 64 -19.07 9.78 25.70
N LYS A 65 -18.69 8.50 25.72
CA LYS A 65 -18.07 7.70 24.65
C LYS A 65 -16.59 7.90 24.30
N ALA A 66 -15.92 6.74 24.34
CA ALA A 66 -14.75 6.30 23.58
C ALA A 66 -13.42 6.95 23.97
N ALA A 67 -12.84 6.43 25.07
CA ALA A 67 -11.39 6.37 25.19
C ALA A 67 -10.87 5.47 24.05
N ASN A 68 -10.23 6.10 23.07
CA ASN A 68 -9.39 5.44 22.09
C ASN A 68 -7.98 6.01 22.32
N GLU A 69 -7.39 5.52 23.39
CA GLU A 69 -5.97 5.55 23.76
C GLU A 69 -5.56 4.07 23.59
N GLU A 70 -4.53 3.65 22.86
CA GLU A 70 -3.24 4.29 22.59
C GLU A 70 -2.69 3.88 21.21
N VAL A 71 -2.10 4.87 20.56
CA VAL A 71 -0.90 4.85 19.72
C VAL A 71 -0.10 3.53 19.74
N GLU A 72 -0.08 2.81 18.61
CA GLU A 72 1.01 1.85 18.35
C GLU A 72 1.46 1.93 16.89
N GLY A 73 2.68 2.46 16.70
CA GLY A 73 3.50 2.19 15.54
C GLY A 73 3.09 2.88 14.23
N VAL A 74 3.30 4.20 14.13
CA VAL A 74 3.67 4.78 12.83
C VAL A 74 5.07 4.25 12.50
N VAL A 75 5.12 3.05 11.93
CA VAL A 75 6.33 2.52 11.33
C VAL A 75 6.62 3.43 10.13
N PRO A 76 7.81 4.06 10.04
CA PRO A 76 8.17 4.85 8.87
C PRO A 76 7.95 4.00 7.61
N LEU A 77 7.36 4.58 6.56
CA LEU A 77 7.18 3.94 5.26
C LEU A 77 8.54 3.68 4.60
N THR A 78 9.28 2.70 5.10
CA THR A 78 10.38 2.05 4.38
C THR A 78 9.77 1.31 3.21
N GLU A 79 9.96 1.83 1.99
CA GLU A 79 9.86 1.13 0.70
C GLU A 79 8.60 0.26 0.48
N LYS A 80 7.44 0.67 1.00
CA LYS A 80 6.18 -0.07 0.75
C LYS A 80 5.73 0.15 -0.68
N VAL A 81 5.94 -0.84 -1.55
CA VAL A 81 5.37 -0.87 -2.90
C VAL A 81 3.86 -0.62 -2.79
N PRO A 82 3.31 0.45 -3.42
CA PRO A 82 1.88 0.72 -3.33
C PRO A 82 1.06 -0.44 -3.90
N LEU A 83 -0.06 -0.77 -3.26
CA LEU A 83 -0.91 -1.91 -3.67
C LEU A 83 -1.33 -1.83 -5.14
N ARG A 84 -1.63 -0.62 -5.64
CA ARG A 84 -1.96 -0.40 -7.05
C ARG A 84 -0.81 -0.86 -7.96
N ILE A 85 0.41 -0.41 -7.69
CA ILE A 85 1.62 -0.80 -8.45
C ILE A 85 1.85 -2.30 -8.34
N PHE A 86 1.69 -2.88 -7.15
CA PHE A 86 1.82 -4.33 -6.96
C PHE A 86 0.84 -5.12 -7.83
N LEU A 87 -0.44 -4.72 -7.88
CA LEU A 87 -1.44 -5.40 -8.68
C LEU A 87 -1.28 -5.14 -10.18
N ASP A 88 -0.88 -3.94 -10.59
CA ASP A 88 -0.63 -3.60 -12.00
C ASP A 88 0.69 -4.17 -12.53
N SER A 89 1.62 -4.58 -11.66
CA SER A 89 2.86 -5.26 -12.06
C SER A 89 2.61 -6.62 -12.74
N LYS A 90 1.39 -7.17 -12.64
CA LYS A 90 1.02 -8.47 -13.20
C LYS A 90 -0.14 -8.35 -14.17
N LYS A 91 -0.16 -9.23 -15.19
CA LYS A 91 -1.30 -9.41 -16.10
C LYS A 91 -2.40 -10.19 -15.39
N LEU A 92 -3.02 -9.57 -14.39
CA LEU A 92 -4.05 -10.21 -13.59
C LEU A 92 -5.24 -10.61 -14.48
N PRO A 93 -5.61 -11.90 -14.53
CA PRO A 93 -6.80 -12.34 -15.25
C PRO A 93 -8.04 -11.66 -14.67
N ARG A 94 -9.06 -11.47 -15.53
CA ARG A 94 -10.31 -10.83 -15.12
C ARG A 94 -10.99 -11.66 -14.04
N GLY A 95 -11.10 -11.09 -12.83
CA GLY A 95 -11.85 -11.70 -11.74
C GLY A 95 -11.51 -11.10 -10.39
N ASN A 96 -12.54 -10.94 -9.55
CA ASN A 96 -12.35 -10.44 -8.19
C ASN A 96 -11.62 -11.44 -7.29
N THR A 97 -11.74 -12.74 -7.56
CA THR A 97 -11.06 -13.80 -6.79
C THR A 97 -9.54 -13.67 -6.81
N VAL A 98 -8.97 -13.36 -7.99
CA VAL A 98 -7.51 -13.18 -8.14
C VAL A 98 -7.06 -11.85 -7.54
N LEU A 99 -7.90 -10.82 -7.61
CA LEU A 99 -7.65 -9.55 -6.91
C LEU A 99 -7.66 -9.74 -5.39
N ALA A 100 -8.59 -10.52 -4.85
CA ALA A 100 -8.65 -10.84 -3.42
C ALA A 100 -7.37 -11.56 -2.96
N LEU A 101 -6.87 -12.51 -3.75
CA LEU A 101 -5.58 -13.15 -3.52
C LEU A 101 -4.42 -12.14 -3.56
N GLY A 102 -4.36 -11.28 -4.57
CA GLY A 102 -3.32 -10.26 -4.69
C GLY A 102 -3.31 -9.29 -3.51
N ILE A 103 -4.49 -8.87 -3.03
CA ILE A 103 -4.63 -8.03 -1.84
C ILE A 103 -4.10 -8.75 -0.59
N ALA A 104 -4.47 -10.02 -0.39
CA ALA A 104 -3.97 -10.81 0.74
C ALA A 104 -2.44 -10.95 0.72
N LEU A 105 -1.87 -11.19 -0.47
CA LEU A 105 -0.43 -11.32 -0.65
C LEU A 105 0.32 -10.02 -0.43
N TRP A 106 -0.24 -8.90 -0.92
CA TRP A 106 0.34 -7.60 -0.68
C TRP A 106 0.32 -7.25 0.81
N ALA A 107 -0.81 -7.47 1.48
CA ALA A 107 -0.95 -7.24 2.92
C ALA A 107 0.08 -8.07 3.72
N LYS A 108 0.25 -9.35 3.35
CA LYS A 108 1.26 -10.24 3.94
C LYS A 108 2.69 -9.73 3.71
N ARG A 109 3.05 -9.40 2.47
CA ARG A 109 4.44 -9.07 2.07
C ARG A 109 4.90 -7.67 2.50
N TYR A 110 4.01 -6.68 2.47
CA TYR A 110 4.38 -5.27 2.63
C TYR A 110 3.75 -4.59 3.85
N VAL A 111 2.65 -5.13 4.39
CA VAL A 111 2.01 -4.61 5.62
C VAL A 111 2.36 -5.47 6.83
N GLY A 112 2.76 -6.73 6.63
CA GLY A 112 3.01 -7.70 7.70
C GLY A 112 1.75 -8.37 8.24
N VAL A 113 0.63 -8.23 7.53
CA VAL A 113 -0.68 -8.79 7.91
C VAL A 113 -0.86 -10.15 7.25
N ASN A 114 -0.76 -11.21 8.04
CA ASN A 114 -0.92 -12.59 7.53
C ASN A 114 -2.39 -13.00 7.36
N GLU A 115 -3.30 -12.34 8.08
CA GLU A 115 -4.71 -12.72 8.15
C GLU A 115 -5.56 -11.51 7.76
N ILE A 116 -6.41 -11.67 6.76
CA ILE A 116 -7.31 -10.61 6.30
C ILE A 116 -8.76 -11.01 6.51
N ASP A 117 -9.56 -10.08 7.00
CA ASP A 117 -11.01 -10.20 6.99
C ASP A 117 -11.62 -9.35 5.85
N ALA A 118 -12.94 -9.41 5.71
CA ALA A 118 -13.64 -8.69 4.67
C ALA A 118 -13.56 -7.16 4.82
N GLU A 119 -13.45 -6.64 6.05
CA GLU A 119 -13.35 -5.20 6.31
C GLU A 119 -11.98 -4.67 5.93
N SER A 120 -10.92 -5.34 6.34
CA SER A 120 -9.53 -5.04 5.98
C SER A 120 -9.34 -5.16 4.46
N ALA A 121 -9.84 -6.23 3.86
CA ALA A 121 -9.80 -6.42 2.42
C ALA A 121 -10.52 -5.28 1.66
N LYS A 122 -11.61 -4.72 2.21
CA LYS A 122 -12.31 -3.58 1.61
C LYS A 122 -11.48 -2.30 1.60
N VAL A 123 -10.75 -2.04 2.69
CA VAL A 123 -9.84 -0.90 2.78
C VAL A 123 -8.77 -1.01 1.69
N TYR A 124 -8.09 -2.15 1.62
CA TYR A 124 -7.08 -2.41 0.59
C TYR A 124 -7.67 -2.36 -0.83
N TRP A 125 -8.87 -2.89 -1.04
CA TRP A 125 -9.53 -2.82 -2.35
C TRP A 125 -9.75 -1.38 -2.80
N ARG A 126 -10.13 -0.49 -1.88
CA ARG A 126 -10.29 0.93 -2.17
C ARG A 126 -8.96 1.56 -2.56
N ASP A 127 -7.89 1.22 -1.84
CA ASP A 127 -6.55 1.76 -2.07
C ASP A 127 -5.92 1.25 -3.38
N SER A 128 -6.40 0.10 -3.90
CA SER A 128 -6.00 -0.41 -5.21
C SER A 128 -6.49 0.45 -6.39
N GLY A 129 -7.45 1.36 -6.16
CA GLY A 129 -8.10 2.15 -7.22
C GLY A 129 -9.06 1.34 -8.11
N ARG A 130 -9.30 0.06 -7.81
CA ARG A 130 -10.23 -0.82 -8.55
C ARG A 130 -11.64 -0.72 -7.98
N ARG A 131 -12.64 -1.01 -8.80
CA ARG A 131 -14.04 -1.04 -8.37
C ARG A 131 -14.23 -2.06 -7.25
N ILE A 132 -14.75 -1.58 -6.11
CA ILE A 132 -15.04 -2.42 -4.95
C ILE A 132 -16.22 -3.35 -5.28
N PRO A 133 -16.08 -4.67 -5.08
CA PRO A 133 -17.18 -5.60 -5.31
C PRO A 133 -18.25 -5.48 -4.22
N ALA A 134 -19.50 -5.81 -4.57
CA ALA A 134 -20.62 -5.74 -3.64
C ALA A 134 -20.51 -6.75 -2.49
N ASN A 135 -19.75 -7.85 -2.66
CA ASN A 135 -19.60 -8.89 -1.65
C ASN A 135 -18.17 -9.45 -1.63
N ILE A 136 -17.27 -8.73 -0.96
CA ILE A 136 -15.86 -9.12 -0.79
C ILE A 136 -15.73 -10.47 -0.08
N SER A 137 -16.58 -10.74 0.92
CA SER A 137 -16.56 -12.02 1.64
C SER A 137 -16.82 -13.22 0.72
N ARG A 138 -17.64 -13.04 -0.32
CA ARG A 138 -17.86 -14.05 -1.36
C ARG A 138 -16.60 -14.26 -2.19
N ASP A 139 -15.91 -13.19 -2.58
CA ASP A 139 -14.70 -13.28 -3.40
C ASP A 139 -13.53 -13.92 -2.63
N LEU A 140 -13.34 -13.54 -1.35
CA LEU A 140 -12.41 -14.22 -0.42
C LEU A 140 -12.79 -15.68 -0.21
N GLY A 141 -14.09 -15.96 -0.05
CA GLY A 141 -14.62 -17.31 0.07
C GLY A 141 -14.37 -18.16 -1.18
N ALA A 142 -14.53 -17.58 -2.37
CA ALA A 142 -14.25 -18.25 -3.63
C ALA A 142 -12.74 -18.54 -3.76
N ALA A 143 -11.88 -17.58 -3.40
CA ALA A 143 -10.43 -17.79 -3.41
C ALA A 143 -10.01 -18.89 -2.43
N ALA A 144 -10.75 -19.05 -1.32
CA ALA A 144 -10.55 -20.15 -0.40
C ALA A 144 -11.02 -21.51 -0.97
N THR A 145 -12.14 -21.54 -1.69
CA THR A 145 -12.62 -22.75 -2.38
C THR A 145 -11.63 -23.22 -3.46
N GLU A 146 -10.97 -22.29 -4.16
CA GLU A 146 -9.90 -22.58 -5.13
C GLU A 146 -8.59 -23.03 -4.47
N GLY A 147 -8.51 -23.00 -3.14
CA GLY A 147 -7.31 -23.34 -2.36
C GLY A 147 -6.22 -22.27 -2.37
N TRP A 148 -6.48 -21.09 -2.93
CA TRP A 148 -5.52 -19.98 -2.94
C TRP A 148 -5.43 -19.28 -1.60
N LEU A 149 -6.57 -19.15 -0.92
CA LEU A 149 -6.65 -18.74 0.47
C LEU A 149 -7.06 -19.93 1.34
N GLU A 150 -6.80 -19.86 2.63
CA GLU A 150 -7.38 -20.74 3.62
C GLU A 150 -8.31 -19.93 4.53
N ARG A 151 -9.43 -20.54 4.94
CA ARG A 151 -10.29 -19.98 5.97
C ARG A 151 -9.73 -20.34 7.33
N LEU A 152 -9.46 -19.33 8.14
CA LEU A 152 -8.97 -19.51 9.49
C LEU A 152 -10.14 -19.83 10.44
N PRO A 153 -9.86 -20.51 11.57
CA PRO A 153 -10.87 -20.81 12.59
C PRO A 153 -11.46 -19.54 13.21
N THR A 154 -10.71 -18.44 13.20
CA THR A 154 -11.19 -17.12 13.59
C THR A 154 -12.22 -16.62 12.59
N LYS A 155 -13.37 -16.17 13.10
CA LYS A 155 -14.57 -15.88 12.31
C LYS A 155 -14.29 -14.88 11.18
N GLY A 156 -14.24 -15.38 9.95
CA GLY A 156 -14.19 -14.57 8.73
C GLY A 156 -12.80 -14.10 8.32
N GLN A 157 -11.74 -14.64 8.92
CA GLN A 157 -10.37 -14.37 8.50
C GLN A 157 -9.87 -15.37 7.46
N PHE A 158 -9.00 -14.89 6.58
CA PHE A 158 -8.41 -15.64 5.49
C PHE A 158 -6.89 -15.40 5.44
N SER A 159 -6.13 -16.43 5.13
CA SER A 159 -4.68 -16.34 4.92
C SER A 159 -4.32 -16.87 3.53
N ALA A 160 -3.24 -16.36 2.93
CA ALA A 160 -2.75 -16.87 1.66
C ALA A 160 -1.99 -18.19 1.85
N THR A 161 -2.35 -19.22 1.08
CA THR A 161 -1.67 -20.52 1.11
C THR A 161 -0.42 -20.49 0.25
N SER A 162 0.51 -21.44 0.47
CA SER A 162 1.66 -21.62 -0.43
C SER A 162 1.25 -21.93 -1.88
N TYR A 163 0.08 -22.54 -2.08
CA TYR A 163 -0.47 -22.78 -3.43
C TYR A 163 -0.94 -21.46 -4.07
N GLY A 164 -1.67 -20.62 -3.33
CA GLY A 164 -2.08 -19.30 -3.79
C GLY A 164 -0.89 -18.38 -4.08
N GLU A 165 0.14 -18.41 -3.25
CA GLU A 165 1.40 -17.68 -3.47
C GLU A 165 2.04 -18.08 -4.81
N ARG A 166 2.25 -19.37 -5.04
CA ARG A 166 2.81 -19.89 -6.30
C ARG A 166 1.94 -19.57 -7.50
N HIS A 167 0.62 -19.67 -7.35
CA HIS A 167 -0.33 -19.34 -8.41
C HIS A 167 -0.21 -17.86 -8.79
N PHE A 168 -0.20 -16.94 -7.80
CA PHE A 168 -0.06 -15.52 -8.06
C PHE A 168 1.33 -15.17 -8.62
N ASP A 169 2.39 -15.82 -8.14
CA ASP A 169 3.75 -15.64 -8.64
C ASP A 169 3.96 -16.15 -10.07
N GLY A 170 3.22 -17.18 -10.48
CA GLY A 170 3.18 -17.69 -11.85
C GLY A 170 2.40 -16.83 -12.85
N ILE A 171 1.67 -15.80 -12.40
CA ILE A 171 1.01 -14.84 -13.31
C ILE A 171 2.09 -13.98 -13.98
N GLU A 172 2.07 -13.95 -15.31
CA GLU A 172 3.01 -13.16 -16.11
C GLU A 172 3.04 -11.68 -15.67
N ALA A 173 4.24 -11.10 -15.67
CA ALA A 173 4.39 -9.67 -15.45
C ALA A 173 3.67 -8.87 -16.55
N ALA A 174 3.15 -7.70 -16.19
CA ALA A 174 2.66 -6.73 -17.15
C ALA A 174 3.85 -6.17 -17.94
N GLY A 175 4.18 -6.82 -19.06
CA GLY A 175 5.16 -6.29 -20.02
C GLY A 175 4.61 -5.08 -20.76
N GLU A 176 5.47 -4.05 -20.84
CA GLU A 176 5.35 -2.83 -21.66
C GLU A 176 5.04 -3.11 -23.14
#